data_AF-A0A4Y1Q3W6-F1
#
_entry.id   AF-A0A4Y1Q3W6-F1
#
_cell.length_a   1.000
_cell.length_b   1.000
_cell.length_c   1.000
_cell.angle_alpha   90.00
_cell.angle_beta   90.00
_cell.angle_gamma   90.00
#
_symmetry.space_group_name_H-M   'P 1'
#
loop_
_entity.id
_entity.type
_entity.pdbx_description
1 polymer ?
#
loop_
_entity_poly.entity_id
_entity_poly.type
_entity_poly.pdbx_seq_one_letter_code
_entity_poly.pdbx_strand_id
1 'polypeptide(L)' 'PHPVIVQSMIRLCLKGDIDAAMEKLNELWEQGYSAVDIVVTIFRVTKTFDELPEYMKLEFIK' A
#
# COMPACT_ATOMS: atom_id res chain seq x y z
N PRO A 1 -2.32 0.66 11.01
CA PRO A 1 -1.55 -0.23 10.12
C PRO A 1 -0.07 0.17 10.07
N HIS A 2 0.86 -0.78 10.25
CA HIS A 2 2.28 -0.45 10.27
C HIS A 2 2.77 -0.04 8.86
N PRO A 3 3.36 1.16 8.66
CA PRO A 3 3.70 1.67 7.33
C PRO A 3 4.62 0.76 6.52
N VAL A 4 5.50 -0.02 7.16
CA VAL A 4 6.42 -0.95 6.50
C VAL A 4 5.69 -2.07 5.76
N ILE A 5 4.57 -2.57 6.31
CA ILE A 5 3.76 -3.63 5.66
C ILE A 5 3.15 -3.06 4.38
N VAL A 6 2.62 -1.83 4.46
CA VAL A 6 2.03 -1.11 3.33
C VAL A 6 3.07 -0.78 2.26
N GLN A 7 4.27 -0.33 2.63
CA GLN A 7 5.37 -0.11 1.69
C GLN A 7 5.76 -1.41 0.96
N SER A 8 5.82 -2.52 1.70
CA SER A 8 6.13 -3.83 1.12
C SER A 8 5.04 -4.28 0.14
N MET A 9 3.77 -4.08 0.49
CA MET A 9 2.64 -4.32 -0.40
C MET A 9 2.74 -3.50 -1.70
N ILE A 10 3.02 -2.20 -1.60
CA ILE A 10 3.19 -1.32 -2.77
C ILE A 10 4.36 -1.78 -3.66
N ARG A 11 5.49 -2.21 -3.07
CA ARG A 11 6.62 -2.80 -3.83
C ARG A 11 6.22 -4.05 -4.61
N LEU A 12 5.40 -4.92 -4.02
CA LEU A 12 4.91 -6.14 -4.67
C LEU A 12 3.97 -5.78 -5.83
N CYS A 13 3.09 -4.80 -5.64
CA CYS A 13 2.26 -4.26 -6.72
C CYS A 13 3.10 -3.71 -7.88
N LEU A 14 4.21 -3.00 -7.61
CA LEU A 14 5.11 -2.50 -8.66
C LEU A 14 5.80 -3.63 -9.46
N LYS A 15 6.00 -4.79 -8.84
CA LYS A 15 6.56 -5.98 -9.49
C LYS A 15 5.51 -6.81 -10.22
N GLY A 16 4.22 -6.45 -10.10
CA GLY A 16 3.10 -7.25 -10.62
C GLY A 16 2.79 -8.50 -9.82
N ASP A 17 3.35 -8.63 -8.61
CA ASP A 17 3.14 -9.78 -7.72
C ASP A 17 1.90 -9.52 -6.83
N ILE A 18 0.73 -9.76 -7.42
CA ILE A 18 -0.57 -9.42 -6.80
C ILE A 18 -0.87 -10.36 -5.63
N ASP A 19 -0.55 -11.64 -5.74
CA ASP A 19 -0.84 -12.62 -4.69
C ASP A 19 -0.08 -12.29 -3.40
N ALA A 20 1.23 -12.00 -3.51
CA ALA A 20 2.02 -11.58 -2.36
C ALA A 20 1.57 -10.21 -1.80
N ALA A 21 1.12 -9.29 -2.65
CA ALA A 21 0.55 -8.02 -2.19
C ALA A 21 -0.75 -8.24 -1.38
N MET A 22 -1.60 -9.16 -1.83
CA MET A 22 -2.84 -9.52 -1.13
C MET A 22 -2.57 -10.20 0.22
N GLU A 23 -1.51 -10.99 0.34
CA GLU A 23 -1.07 -11.51 1.64
C GLU A 23 -0.72 -10.39 2.62
N LYS A 24 -0.06 -9.32 2.16
CA LYS A 24 0.23 -8.14 3.00
C LYS A 24 -1.00 -7.34 3.37
N LEU A 25 -2.01 -7.30 2.51
CA LEU A 25 -3.30 -6.73 2.84
C LEU A 25 -4.02 -7.55 3.92
N ASN A 26 -4.04 -8.88 3.78
CA ASN A 26 -4.62 -9.79 4.76
C ASN A 26 -3.93 -9.71 6.11
N GLU A 27 -2.60 -9.58 6.14
CA GLU A 27 -1.83 -9.37 7.38
C GLU A 27 -2.33 -8.14 8.17
N LEU A 28 -2.70 -7.05 7.48
CA LEU A 28 -3.29 -5.87 8.12
C LEU A 28 -4.73 -6.10 8.58
N TRP A 29 -5.51 -6.83 7.78
CA TRP A 29 -6.89 -7.17 8.12
C TRP A 29 -6.97 -8.05 9.37
N GLU A 30 -6.14 -9.08 9.47
CA GLU A 30 -6.07 -10.00 10.61
C GLU A 30 -5.61 -9.32 11.90
N GLN A 31 -4.85 -8.23 11.80
CA GLN A 31 -4.52 -7.36 12.94
C GLN A 31 -5.70 -6.51 13.45
N GLY A 32 -6.88 -6.61 12.80
CA GLY A 32 -8.10 -5.94 13.22
C GLY A 32 -8.22 -4.49 12.76
N TYR A 33 -7.39 -4.05 11.80
CA TYR A 33 -7.54 -2.73 11.20
C TYR A 33 -8.80 -2.67 10.32
N SER A 34 -9.54 -1.57 10.41
CA SER A 34 -10.69 -1.37 9.54
C SER A 34 -10.24 -1.15 8.09
N ALA A 35 -11.11 -1.47 7.13
CA ALA A 35 -10.85 -1.19 5.72
C ALA A 35 -10.53 0.31 5.47
N VAL A 36 -11.20 1.21 6.19
CA VAL A 36 -10.96 2.66 6.10
C VAL A 36 -9.55 3.01 6.58
N ASP A 37 -9.11 2.46 7.71
CA ASP A 37 -7.75 2.70 8.23
C ASP A 37 -6.68 2.20 7.26
N ILE A 38 -6.91 1.03 6.65
CA ILE A 38 -6.02 0.43 5.66
C ILE A 38 -5.92 1.35 4.43
N VAL A 39 -7.05 1.76 3.85
CA VAL A 39 -7.08 2.64 2.67
C VAL A 39 -6.41 4.00 2.95
N VAL A 40 -6.73 4.63 4.09
CA VAL A 40 -6.10 5.89 4.50
C VAL A 40 -4.59 5.75 4.66
N THR A 41 -4.13 4.61 5.20
CA THR A 41 -2.70 4.36 5.36
C THR A 41 -2.02 4.10 4.01
N ILE A 42 -2.64 3.34 3.11
CA ILE A 42 -2.16 3.14 1.73
C ILE A 42 -1.95 4.50 1.07
N PHE A 43 -2.96 5.36 1.08
CA PHE A 43 -2.90 6.68 0.48
C PHE A 43 -1.76 7.54 1.04
N ARG A 44 -1.57 7.54 2.36
CA ARG A 44 -0.49 8.28 3.02
C ARG A 44 0.88 7.75 2.61
N VAL A 45 1.06 6.43 2.59
CA VAL A 45 2.34 5.79 2.27
C VAL A 45 2.67 5.98 0.79
N THR A 46 1.71 5.80 -0.12
CA THR A 46 1.90 5.99 -1.56
C THR A 46 2.42 7.39 -1.90
N LYS A 47 1.93 8.44 -1.22
CA LYS A 47 2.40 9.82 -1.43
C LYS A 47 3.87 10.02 -1.08
N THR A 48 4.38 9.30 -0.10
CA THR A 48 5.77 9.41 0.37
C THR A 48 6.64 8.25 -0.12
N PHE A 49 6.18 7.47 -1.08
CA PHE A 49 6.87 6.26 -1.52
C PHE A 49 7.84 6.57 -2.67
N ASP A 50 9.12 6.75 -2.36
CA ASP A 50 10.11 7.27 -3.33
C ASP A 50 10.37 6.34 -4.54
N GLU A 51 10.12 5.03 -4.41
CA GLU A 51 10.30 4.06 -5.50
C GLU A 51 9.15 4.09 -6.53
N LEU A 52 8.03 4.75 -6.24
CA LEU A 52 6.93 4.96 -7.20
C LEU A 52 7.28 6.13 -8.14
N PRO A 53 7.17 5.95 -9.47
CA PRO A 53 7.33 7.05 -10.41
C PRO A 53 6.35 8.19 -10.13
N GLU A 54 6.81 9.44 -10.27
CA GLU A 54 6.03 10.64 -9.94
C GLU A 54 4.71 10.72 -10.71
N TYR A 55 4.70 10.34 -11.99
CA TYR A 55 3.48 10.32 -12.80
C TYR A 55 2.42 9.36 -12.25
N MET A 56 2.82 8.23 -11.65
CA MET A 56 1.89 7.31 -11.01
C MET A 56 1.36 7.89 -9.70
N LYS A 57 2.20 8.57 -8.92
CA LYS A 57 1.78 9.25 -7.69
C LYS A 57 0.70 10.30 -7.96
N LEU A 58 0.84 11.05 -9.05
CA LEU A 58 -0.15 12.07 -9.44
C LEU A 58 -1.53 11.46 -9.75
N GLU A 59 -1.60 10.25 -10.29
CA GLU A 59 -2.88 9.54 -10.51
C GLU A 59 -3.56 9.14 -9.18
N PHE A 60 -2.80 9.00 -8.08
CA PHE A 60 -3.36 8.79 -6.74
C PHE A 60 -3.72 10.11 -6.03
N ILE A 61 -3.35 11.28 -6.54
CA ILE A 61 -3.61 12.58 -5.90
C ILE A 61 -4.81 13.32 -6.54
N LYS A 62 -5.18 12.96 -7.77
CA LYS A 62 -6.42 13.42 -8.42
C LYS A 62 -7.66 12.95 -7.64
#